data_AF-A0A077WYD8-F1
#
_entry.id   AF-A0A077WYD8-F1
#
_cell.length_a   1.000
_cell.length_b   1.000
_cell.length_c   1.000
_cell.angle_alpha   90.00
_cell.angle_beta   90.00
_cell.angle_gamma   90.00
#
_symmetry.space_group_name_H-M   'P 1'
#
loop_
_entity.id
_entity.type
_entity.pdbx_description
1 polymer ?
#
loop_
_entity_poly.entity_id
_entity_poly.type
_entity_poly.pdbx_seq_one_letter_code
_entity_poly.pdbx_strand_id
1 'polypeptide(L)'
;MGKHKKAGRSLLESFMYSNGDAGDNDQEEQVPLPDSMRASTLLEQIGKERSWTDDQIDRDLNVLDDNRLYFVRDLRALSNHSWTVIELLPLVRDLLRTAVDPDWERRYYKIKDKEKKKKYKKDKKKKYKKNDFSNNTMQLGEPVIADDDRQESDSSSSSSSSSSSEEEKQQSKSSESAAAFTGRPIKAVSSSRIHVRTTAGKIYECDRRCPHKGVDLATWGQVLGNKLVCTKHNWQFDLDGSGLGSKGRTVHPCVVNDW
;
A
#
# COMPACT_ATOMS: atom_id res chain seq x y z
N MET A 1 -41.00 32.41 -32.88
CA MET A 1 -41.39 31.00 -32.65
C MET A 1 -40.16 30.11 -32.75
N GLY A 2 -39.46 29.88 -31.64
CA GLY A 2 -38.25 29.04 -31.60
C GLY A 2 -38.59 27.63 -31.14
N LYS A 3 -38.37 26.63 -32.00
CA LYS A 3 -38.59 25.22 -31.67
C LYS A 3 -37.42 24.72 -30.83
N HIS A 4 -37.64 24.51 -29.54
CA HIS A 4 -36.68 23.81 -28.67
C HIS A 4 -36.62 22.33 -29.07
N LYS A 5 -35.50 21.91 -29.68
CA LYS A 5 -35.15 20.50 -29.85
C LYS A 5 -34.94 19.90 -28.45
N LYS A 6 -35.84 19.04 -28.00
CA LYS A 6 -35.63 18.19 -26.83
C LYS A 6 -34.51 17.21 -27.17
N ALA A 7 -33.38 17.31 -26.46
CA ALA A 7 -32.32 16.32 -26.52
C ALA A 7 -32.92 14.96 -26.14
N GLY A 8 -32.74 13.95 -27.00
CA GLY A 8 -33.21 12.60 -26.73
C GLY A 8 -32.59 12.07 -25.45
N ARG A 9 -33.40 11.44 -24.61
CA ARG A 9 -32.93 10.73 -23.41
C ARG A 9 -31.85 9.73 -23.81
N SER A 10 -30.80 9.67 -23.00
CA SER A 10 -29.69 8.72 -23.21
C SER A 10 -30.24 7.29 -23.21
N LEU A 11 -29.65 6.44 -24.05
CA LEU A 11 -29.97 5.01 -24.13
C LEU A 11 -29.74 4.31 -22.77
N LEU A 12 -28.83 4.84 -21.93
CA LEU A 12 -28.63 4.40 -20.54
C LEU A 12 -29.89 4.64 -19.70
N GLU A 13 -30.46 5.84 -19.83
CA GLU A 13 -31.66 6.26 -19.10
C GLU A 13 -32.83 5.37 -19.51
N SER A 14 -32.98 5.08 -20.81
CA SER A 14 -34.04 4.19 -21.29
C SER A 14 -33.88 2.74 -20.81
N PHE A 15 -32.65 2.23 -20.66
CA PHE A 15 -32.42 0.88 -20.14
C PHE A 15 -32.71 0.80 -18.63
N MET A 16 -32.45 1.86 -17.87
CA MET A 16 -32.78 1.93 -16.45
C MET A 16 -34.29 2.04 -16.20
N TYR A 17 -35.04 2.75 -17.04
CA TYR A 17 -36.50 2.88 -16.89
C TYR A 17 -37.30 1.71 -17.46
N SER A 18 -36.71 0.80 -18.25
CA SER A 18 -37.47 -0.29 -18.88
C SER A 18 -37.83 -1.45 -17.93
N ASN A 19 -37.31 -1.46 -16.70
CA ASN A 19 -37.56 -2.50 -15.70
C ASN A 19 -38.30 -2.01 -14.43
N GLY A 20 -38.70 -0.73 -14.38
CA GLY A 20 -39.35 -0.12 -13.21
C GLY A 20 -40.86 -0.07 -13.35
N ASP A 21 -41.55 -0.99 -12.68
CA ASP A 21 -42.98 -0.94 -12.39
C ASP A 21 -43.34 0.36 -11.65
N ALA A 22 -44.45 0.99 -12.03
CA ALA A 22 -44.83 2.34 -11.61
C ALA A 22 -45.35 2.36 -10.16
N GLY A 23 -44.43 2.37 -9.19
CA GLY A 23 -44.72 2.60 -7.78
C GLY A 23 -44.24 3.98 -7.32
N ASP A 24 -45.19 4.86 -7.03
CA ASP A 24 -45.04 6.21 -6.49
C ASP A 24 -44.33 6.19 -5.12
N ASN A 25 -43.00 6.35 -5.12
CA ASN A 25 -42.20 6.66 -3.94
C ASN A 25 -40.94 7.42 -4.37
N ASP A 26 -40.83 8.69 -3.92
CA ASP A 26 -39.79 9.70 -4.20
C ASP A 26 -38.38 9.36 -3.66
N GLN A 27 -38.00 8.09 -3.66
CA GLN A 27 -36.61 7.67 -3.56
C GLN A 27 -36.30 6.88 -4.81
N GLU A 28 -35.80 7.56 -5.84
CA GLU A 28 -35.13 6.91 -6.98
C GLU A 28 -33.95 6.11 -6.43
N GLU A 29 -34.25 4.89 -6.00
CA GLU A 29 -33.28 3.88 -5.60
C GLU A 29 -32.52 3.51 -6.87
N GLN A 30 -31.43 4.25 -7.13
CA GLN A 30 -30.58 4.02 -8.29
C GLN A 30 -30.09 2.58 -8.27
N VAL A 31 -30.70 1.75 -9.12
CA VAL A 31 -30.32 0.35 -9.26
C VAL A 31 -28.86 0.34 -9.74
N PRO A 32 -27.93 -0.22 -8.95
CA PRO A 32 -26.53 -0.20 -9.32
C PRO A 32 -26.33 -0.99 -10.62
N LEU A 33 -25.40 -0.52 -11.45
CA LEU A 33 -25.03 -1.22 -12.68
C LEU A 33 -24.66 -2.69 -12.38
N PRO A 34 -25.05 -3.64 -13.25
CA PRO A 34 -24.77 -5.06 -13.04
C PRO A 34 -23.26 -5.33 -13.12
N ASP A 35 -22.78 -6.16 -12.20
CA ASP A 35 -21.36 -6.51 -12.07
C ASP A 35 -20.78 -7.23 -13.30
N SER A 36 -21.65 -7.87 -14.10
CA SER A 36 -21.29 -8.58 -15.33
C SER A 36 -21.13 -7.67 -16.55
N MET A 37 -21.50 -6.39 -16.47
CA MET A 37 -21.33 -5.44 -17.56
C MET A 37 -19.83 -5.25 -17.85
N ARG A 38 -19.46 -5.26 -19.14
CA ARG A 38 -18.07 -5.01 -19.55
C ARG A 38 -17.69 -3.55 -19.29
N ALA A 39 -16.51 -3.33 -18.74
CA ALA A 39 -15.95 -2.00 -18.52
C ALA A 39 -15.78 -1.23 -19.84
N SER A 40 -15.43 -1.94 -20.93
CA SER A 40 -15.29 -1.36 -22.26
C SER A 40 -16.59 -0.74 -22.77
N THR A 41 -17.70 -1.47 -22.66
CA THR A 41 -19.03 -0.99 -23.07
C THR A 41 -19.46 0.24 -22.27
N LEU A 42 -19.19 0.24 -20.95
CA LEU A 42 -19.47 1.39 -20.10
C LEU A 42 -18.64 2.61 -20.52
N LEU A 43 -17.35 2.43 -20.79
CA LEU A 43 -16.44 3.50 -21.18
C LEU A 43 -16.81 4.07 -22.56
N GLU A 44 -17.08 3.23 -23.55
CA GLU A 44 -17.55 3.64 -24.88
C GLU A 44 -18.84 4.47 -24.78
N GLN A 45 -19.77 4.05 -23.91
CA GLN A 45 -21.03 4.76 -23.72
C GLN A 45 -20.82 6.16 -23.12
N ILE A 46 -20.00 6.25 -22.07
CA ILE A 46 -19.62 7.54 -21.47
C ILE A 46 -18.91 8.43 -22.51
N GLY A 47 -18.00 7.85 -23.30
CA GLY A 47 -17.28 8.54 -24.36
C GLY A 47 -18.22 9.10 -25.42
N LYS A 48 -19.17 8.30 -25.90
CA LYS A 48 -20.20 8.74 -26.87
C LYS A 48 -21.08 9.85 -26.33
N GLU A 49 -21.54 9.76 -25.07
CA GLU A 49 -22.34 10.80 -24.42
C GLU A 49 -21.59 12.12 -24.24
N ARG A 50 -20.27 12.06 -24.04
CA ARG A 50 -19.40 13.22 -23.86
C ARG A 50 -18.69 13.66 -25.15
N SER A 51 -19.05 13.06 -26.29
CA SER A 51 -18.47 13.37 -27.61
C SER A 51 -16.94 13.21 -27.64
N TRP A 52 -16.41 12.16 -27.02
CA TRP A 52 -14.99 11.80 -27.14
C TRP A 52 -14.70 11.23 -28.53
N THR A 53 -13.46 11.40 -28.97
CA THR A 53 -12.99 10.79 -30.24
C THR A 53 -12.75 9.30 -30.03
N ASP A 54 -12.89 8.50 -31.08
CA ASP A 54 -12.62 7.05 -31.01
C ASP A 54 -11.18 6.78 -30.53
N ASP A 55 -10.20 7.56 -30.99
CA ASP A 55 -8.80 7.47 -30.52
C ASP A 55 -8.60 7.76 -29.02
N GLN A 56 -9.49 8.52 -28.39
CA GLN A 56 -9.45 8.75 -26.93
C GLN A 56 -10.00 7.53 -26.21
N ILE A 57 -11.14 7.03 -26.68
CA ILE A 57 -11.80 5.83 -26.14
C ILE A 57 -10.84 4.64 -26.24
N ASP A 58 -10.21 4.41 -27.39
CA ASP A 58 -9.28 3.29 -27.61
C ASP A 58 -8.05 3.37 -26.72
N ARG A 59 -7.50 4.58 -26.48
CA ARG A 59 -6.39 4.76 -25.54
C ARG A 59 -6.79 4.39 -24.12
N ASP A 60 -7.95 4.87 -23.66
CA ASP A 60 -8.44 4.56 -22.32
C ASP A 60 -8.85 3.07 -22.18
N LEU A 61 -9.35 2.45 -23.26
CA LEU A 61 -9.62 1.00 -23.33
C LEU A 61 -8.34 0.17 -23.17
N ASN A 62 -7.27 0.54 -23.89
CA ASN A 62 -5.98 -0.13 -23.76
C ASN A 62 -5.45 -0.07 -22.32
N VAL A 63 -5.62 1.08 -21.63
CA VAL A 63 -5.25 1.22 -20.22
C VAL A 63 -6.05 0.27 -19.32
N LEU A 64 -7.35 0.07 -19.58
CA LEU A 64 -8.17 -0.90 -18.84
C LEU A 64 -7.72 -2.34 -19.09
N ASP A 65 -7.38 -2.68 -20.34
CA ASP A 65 -6.92 -4.02 -20.72
C ASP A 65 -5.55 -4.35 -20.12
N ASP A 66 -4.61 -3.40 -20.15
CA ASP A 66 -3.28 -3.54 -19.52
C ASP A 66 -3.37 -3.83 -18.01
N ASN A 67 -4.40 -3.27 -17.35
CA ASN A 67 -4.68 -3.47 -15.94
C ASN A 67 -5.66 -4.63 -15.66
N ARG A 68 -6.09 -5.35 -16.70
CA ARG A 68 -7.02 -6.50 -16.64
C ARG A 68 -8.38 -6.15 -16.01
N LEU A 69 -8.89 -4.95 -16.30
CA LEU A 69 -10.15 -4.41 -15.77
C LEU A 69 -11.28 -4.62 -16.79
N TYR A 70 -11.77 -5.85 -16.88
CA TYR A 70 -12.71 -6.23 -17.94
C TYR A 70 -14.18 -5.94 -17.59
N PHE A 71 -14.53 -5.94 -16.30
CA PHE A 71 -15.91 -5.87 -15.83
C PHE A 71 -16.15 -4.74 -14.81
N VAL A 72 -17.40 -4.32 -14.66
CA VAL A 72 -17.81 -3.31 -13.65
C VAL A 72 -17.45 -3.77 -12.23
N ARG A 73 -17.54 -5.07 -11.93
CA ARG A 73 -17.10 -5.60 -10.63
C ARG A 73 -15.62 -5.32 -10.34
N ASP A 74 -14.78 -5.36 -11.37
CA ASP A 74 -13.33 -5.18 -11.23
C ASP A 74 -13.04 -3.72 -10.88
N LEU A 75 -13.77 -2.79 -11.52
CA LEU A 75 -13.74 -1.36 -11.20
C LEU A 75 -14.23 -1.07 -9.78
N ARG A 76 -15.29 -1.76 -9.31
CA ARG A 76 -15.79 -1.65 -7.92
C ARG A 76 -14.78 -2.14 -6.89
N ALA A 77 -14.01 -3.17 -7.22
CA ALA A 77 -13.01 -3.75 -6.34
C ALA A 77 -11.75 -2.88 -6.17
N LEU A 78 -11.56 -1.87 -7.03
CA LEU A 78 -10.39 -0.99 -6.97
C LEU A 78 -10.37 -0.13 -5.72
N SER A 79 -9.22 -0.12 -5.04
CA SER A 79 -8.97 0.78 -3.93
C SER A 79 -8.82 2.23 -4.41
N ASN A 80 -9.04 3.19 -3.50
CA ASN A 80 -8.81 4.61 -3.80
C ASN A 80 -7.40 4.90 -4.35
N HIS A 81 -6.39 4.15 -3.89
CA HIS A 81 -5.02 4.29 -4.37
C HIS A 81 -4.83 3.67 -5.76
N SER A 82 -5.45 2.53 -6.04
CA SER A 82 -5.36 1.86 -7.35
C SER A 82 -5.84 2.78 -8.48
N TRP A 83 -6.97 3.47 -8.26
CA TRP A 83 -7.47 4.48 -9.18
C TRP A 83 -6.54 5.69 -9.41
N THR A 84 -5.60 5.97 -8.50
CA THR A 84 -4.60 7.02 -8.71
C THR A 84 -3.39 6.54 -9.49
N VAL A 85 -3.15 5.22 -9.51
CA VAL A 85 -2.00 4.58 -10.16
C VAL A 85 -2.31 4.26 -11.62
N ILE A 86 -3.56 3.92 -11.94
CA ILE A 86 -3.98 3.66 -13.31
C ILE A 86 -3.94 4.99 -14.10
N GLU A 87 -3.24 4.99 -15.23
CA GLU A 87 -2.96 6.16 -16.08
C GLU A 87 -4.17 6.60 -16.93
N LEU A 88 -5.38 6.55 -16.38
CA LEU A 88 -6.57 7.12 -17.01
C LEU A 88 -6.55 8.64 -16.89
N LEU A 89 -7.10 9.33 -17.89
CA LEU A 89 -7.33 10.77 -17.77
C LEU A 89 -8.18 11.05 -16.52
N PRO A 90 -7.84 12.07 -15.69
CA PRO A 90 -8.55 12.34 -14.44
C PRO A 90 -10.07 12.45 -14.60
N LEU A 91 -10.52 13.06 -15.70
CA LEU A 91 -11.95 13.19 -16.02
C LEU A 91 -12.61 11.83 -16.27
N VAL A 92 -11.96 10.95 -17.04
CA VAL A 92 -12.46 9.59 -17.36
C VAL A 92 -12.61 8.78 -16.08
N ARG A 93 -11.58 8.83 -15.23
CA ARG A 93 -11.59 8.18 -13.92
C ARG A 93 -12.77 8.62 -13.06
N ASP A 94 -13.00 9.92 -12.96
CA ASP A 94 -14.07 10.46 -12.11
C ASP A 94 -15.45 10.10 -12.66
N LEU A 95 -15.62 10.09 -13.99
CA LEU A 95 -16.85 9.63 -14.65
C LEU A 95 -17.10 8.13 -14.44
N LEU A 96 -16.08 7.28 -14.63
CA LEU A 96 -16.20 5.84 -14.38
C LEU A 96 -16.55 5.55 -12.92
N ARG A 97 -15.90 6.22 -11.96
CA ARG A 97 -16.24 6.08 -10.53
C ARG A 97 -17.68 6.49 -10.25
N THR A 98 -18.12 7.60 -10.82
CA THR A 98 -19.48 8.10 -10.62
C THR A 98 -20.52 7.17 -11.23
N ALA A 99 -20.24 6.60 -12.40
CA ALA A 99 -21.12 5.61 -13.03
C ALA A 99 -21.20 4.30 -12.24
N VAL A 100 -20.08 3.87 -11.67
CA VAL A 100 -19.98 2.59 -10.93
C VAL A 100 -20.53 2.68 -9.50
N ASP A 101 -20.33 3.82 -8.84
CA ASP A 101 -20.68 4.09 -7.45
C ASP A 101 -21.04 5.57 -7.25
N PRO A 102 -22.29 5.99 -7.47
CA PRO A 102 -22.72 7.39 -7.41
C PRO A 102 -22.40 8.09 -6.08
N ASP A 103 -22.36 7.34 -4.99
CA ASP A 103 -22.12 7.82 -3.63
C ASP A 103 -20.63 7.85 -3.22
N TRP A 104 -19.71 7.51 -4.14
CA TRP A 104 -18.27 7.40 -3.84
C TRP A 104 -17.71 8.70 -3.27
N GLU A 105 -18.12 9.84 -3.82
CA GLU A 105 -17.61 11.16 -3.46
C GLU A 105 -18.02 11.54 -2.02
N ARG A 106 -19.30 11.31 -1.69
CA ARG A 106 -19.83 11.50 -0.33
C ARG A 106 -19.09 10.63 0.68
N ARG A 107 -18.84 9.36 0.35
CA ARG A 107 -18.05 8.44 1.19
C ARG A 107 -16.61 8.91 1.36
N TYR A 108 -15.97 9.34 0.28
CA TYR A 108 -14.59 9.83 0.28
C TYR A 108 -14.42 11.05 1.20
N TYR A 109 -15.27 12.08 1.07
CA TYR A 109 -15.20 13.25 1.93
C TYR A 109 -15.50 12.93 3.40
N LYS A 110 -16.44 12.01 3.67
CA LYS A 110 -16.75 11.55 5.02
C LYS A 110 -15.55 10.86 5.68
N ILE A 111 -14.78 10.07 4.93
CA ILE A 111 -13.54 9.45 5.41
C ILE A 111 -12.48 10.52 5.69
N LYS A 112 -12.25 11.43 4.75
CA LYS A 112 -11.27 12.52 4.87
C LYS A 112 -11.56 13.45 6.06
N ASP A 113 -12.82 13.78 6.30
CA ASP A 113 -13.24 14.58 7.45
C ASP A 113 -13.04 13.83 8.78
N LYS A 114 -13.36 12.53 8.83
CA LYS A 114 -13.06 11.68 10.00
C LYS A 114 -11.56 11.63 10.31
N GLU A 115 -10.70 11.54 9.29
CA GLU A 115 -9.24 11.55 9.46
C GLU A 115 -8.73 12.89 9.99
N LYS A 116 -9.21 14.02 9.43
CA LYS A 116 -8.91 15.37 9.94
C LYS A 116 -9.31 15.53 11.41
N LYS A 117 -10.53 15.08 11.77
CA LYS A 117 -11.02 15.10 13.17
C LYS A 117 -10.16 14.23 14.09
N LYS A 118 -9.73 13.05 13.66
CA LYS A 118 -8.81 12.18 14.43
C LYS A 118 -7.45 12.85 14.64
N LYS A 119 -6.87 13.47 13.60
CA LYS A 119 -5.60 14.20 13.69
C LYS A 119 -5.70 15.37 14.67
N TYR A 120 -6.74 16.19 14.55
CA TYR A 120 -7.01 17.31 15.47
C TYR A 120 -7.13 16.84 16.93
N LYS A 121 -7.89 15.77 17.20
CA LYS A 121 -8.00 15.20 18.56
C LYS A 121 -6.65 14.71 19.11
N LYS A 122 -5.83 14.08 18.28
CA LYS A 122 -4.48 13.60 18.65
C LYS A 122 -3.56 14.77 19.02
N ASP A 123 -3.58 15.85 18.24
CA ASP A 123 -2.76 17.03 18.47
C ASP A 123 -3.23 17.81 19.71
N LYS A 124 -4.55 17.92 19.93
CA LYS A 124 -5.11 18.49 21.16
C LYS A 124 -4.67 17.70 22.41
N LYS A 125 -4.73 16.36 22.36
CA LYS A 125 -4.28 15.50 23.48
C LYS A 125 -2.78 15.63 23.77
N LYS A 126 -1.94 15.81 22.74
CA LYS A 126 -0.50 16.08 22.91
C LYS A 126 -0.25 17.44 23.59
N LYS A 127 -1.00 18.48 23.21
CA LYS A 127 -0.88 19.82 23.84
C LYS A 127 -1.23 19.78 25.32
N TYR A 128 -2.33 19.11 25.72
CA TYR A 128 -2.68 18.97 27.14
C TYR A 128 -1.59 18.23 27.93
N LYS A 129 -1.10 17.08 27.44
CA LYS A 129 -0.03 16.33 28.12
C LYS A 129 1.27 17.13 28.31
N LYS A 130 1.61 18.02 27.35
CA LYS A 130 2.78 18.88 27.46
C LYS A 130 2.60 19.94 28.56
N ASN A 131 1.39 20.44 28.74
CA ASN A 131 1.08 21.44 29.77
C ASN A 131 1.16 20.84 31.19
N ASP A 132 0.66 19.61 31.38
CA ASP A 132 0.74 18.92 32.68
C ASP A 132 2.20 18.64 33.10
N PHE A 133 3.07 18.30 32.16
CA PHE A 133 4.50 18.09 32.46
C PHE A 133 5.23 19.39 32.80
N SER A 134 4.88 20.50 32.13
CA SER A 134 5.46 21.82 32.40
C SER A 134 5.10 22.34 33.78
N ASN A 135 3.87 22.12 34.24
CA ASN A 135 3.41 22.60 35.53
C ASN A 135 3.96 21.79 36.71
N ASN A 136 4.45 20.57 36.47
CA ASN A 136 5.02 19.71 37.52
C ASN A 136 6.56 19.81 37.66
N THR A 137 7.21 20.72 36.91
CA THR A 137 8.69 20.87 36.90
C THR A 137 9.19 22.08 37.72
N MET A 138 8.33 22.78 38.45
CA MET A 138 8.74 23.92 39.31
C MET A 138 8.76 23.55 40.79
N GLN A 139 9.77 22.78 41.22
CA GLN A 139 10.35 22.77 42.57
C GLN A 139 11.44 21.69 42.66
N LEU A 140 12.59 21.94 42.04
CA LEU A 140 13.84 21.30 42.47
C LEU A 140 14.78 22.44 42.85
N GLY A 141 15.17 22.44 44.13
CA GLY A 141 15.98 23.47 44.76
C GLY A 141 17.33 23.64 44.08
N GLU A 142 17.95 24.79 44.37
CA GLU A 142 19.29 25.14 43.92
C GLU A 142 20.27 23.98 44.04
N PRO A 143 21.06 23.69 43.00
CA PRO A 143 22.13 22.71 43.08
C PRO A 143 23.22 23.25 44.01
N VAL A 144 23.38 22.59 45.16
CA VAL A 144 24.54 22.79 46.03
C VAL A 144 25.77 22.31 45.27
N ILE A 145 26.68 23.25 45.01
CA ILE A 145 28.01 22.99 44.44
C ILE A 145 28.78 22.17 45.49
N ALA A 146 29.06 20.91 45.18
CA ALA A 146 30.04 20.11 45.90
C ALA A 146 31.26 19.97 44.99
N ASP A 147 32.28 20.74 45.30
CA ASP A 147 33.66 20.47 44.89
C ASP A 147 34.11 19.19 45.61
N ASP A 148 34.49 18.12 44.89
CA ASP A 148 35.55 17.21 45.33
C ASP A 148 36.02 16.25 44.19
N ASP A 149 37.34 16.27 44.04
CA ASP A 149 38.34 15.33 43.50
C ASP A 149 37.97 13.91 42.99
N ARG A 150 38.77 13.49 41.99
CA ARG A 150 39.31 12.12 41.73
C ARG A 150 38.27 11.04 41.34
N GLN A 151 38.50 10.15 40.38
CA GLN A 151 39.70 9.37 40.09
C GLN A 151 39.48 8.61 38.76
N GLU A 152 40.55 8.34 38.02
CA GLU A 152 40.58 7.38 36.92
C GLU A 152 40.30 5.95 37.44
N SER A 153 39.61 5.13 36.65
CA SER A 153 39.98 3.71 36.45
C SER A 153 39.11 3.03 35.39
N ASP A 154 39.85 2.55 34.40
CA ASP A 154 39.60 1.48 33.46
C ASP A 154 38.82 0.29 34.04
N SER A 155 38.03 -0.40 33.21
CA SER A 155 38.19 -1.85 32.95
C SER A 155 37.07 -2.40 32.08
N SER A 156 37.50 -2.97 30.95
CA SER A 156 36.82 -3.96 30.12
C SER A 156 36.52 -5.28 30.84
N SER A 157 35.41 -5.94 30.51
CA SER A 157 35.39 -7.40 30.25
C SER A 157 34.00 -7.91 29.80
N SER A 158 34.05 -8.71 28.74
CA SER A 158 33.15 -9.80 28.32
C SER A 158 32.81 -10.78 29.46
N SER A 159 31.83 -11.69 29.46
CA SER A 159 31.49 -12.78 28.51
C SER A 159 30.28 -13.55 29.11
N SER A 160 29.23 -13.93 28.36
CA SER A 160 28.87 -15.30 27.88
C SER A 160 28.48 -16.40 28.90
N SER A 161 27.33 -17.06 28.70
CA SER A 161 27.01 -18.53 28.88
C SER A 161 25.49 -18.75 29.01
N SER A 162 24.78 -19.83 28.66
CA SER A 162 24.86 -21.00 27.73
C SER A 162 23.77 -22.02 28.18
N SER A 163 23.10 -22.75 27.27
CA SER A 163 22.53 -24.13 27.43
C SER A 163 21.65 -24.47 26.21
N SER A 164 22.01 -25.40 25.31
CA SER A 164 21.91 -26.89 25.35
C SER A 164 20.44 -27.37 25.30
N SER A 165 19.95 -28.24 24.40
CA SER A 165 20.49 -29.49 23.80
C SER A 165 19.82 -29.81 22.43
N GLU A 166 20.54 -30.33 21.41
CA GLU A 166 20.63 -31.74 20.88
C GLU A 166 19.39 -32.25 20.11
N GLU A 167 19.49 -32.41 18.77
CA GLU A 167 19.65 -33.67 17.97
C GLU A 167 18.27 -34.21 17.50
N GLU A 168 17.99 -34.72 16.29
CA GLU A 168 18.75 -35.43 15.26
C GLU A 168 18.09 -35.25 13.85
N LYS A 169 18.94 -35.12 12.82
CA LYS A 169 18.96 -35.88 11.55
C LYS A 169 17.64 -36.25 10.83
N GLN A 170 17.43 -35.69 9.63
CA GLN A 170 17.20 -36.51 8.43
C GLN A 170 17.42 -35.73 7.11
N GLN A 171 18.22 -36.39 6.28
CA GLN A 171 18.73 -36.04 4.97
C GLN A 171 17.63 -36.26 3.92
N SER A 172 17.40 -35.32 3.01
CA SER A 172 16.93 -35.67 1.67
C SER A 172 17.42 -34.68 0.62
N LYS A 173 18.18 -35.26 -0.33
CA LYS A 173 18.52 -34.70 -1.63
C LYS A 173 17.26 -34.66 -2.51
N SER A 174 17.02 -33.53 -3.17
CA SER A 174 16.34 -33.45 -4.47
C SER A 174 16.72 -32.09 -5.08
N SER A 175 17.75 -32.08 -5.93
CA SER A 175 17.63 -32.15 -7.40
C SER A 175 17.07 -30.85 -7.98
N GLU A 176 17.96 -30.13 -8.66
CA GLU A 176 17.68 -29.06 -9.61
C GLU A 176 16.38 -29.29 -10.36
N SER A 177 15.50 -28.30 -10.28
CA SER A 177 14.62 -27.97 -11.38
C SER A 177 14.63 -26.47 -11.51
N ALA A 178 15.06 -26.00 -12.69
CA ALA A 178 14.89 -24.63 -13.15
C ALA A 178 13.38 -24.35 -13.28
N ALA A 179 12.73 -24.12 -12.14
CA ALA A 179 11.32 -23.77 -12.08
C ALA A 179 11.16 -22.33 -12.58
N ALA A 180 10.45 -22.20 -13.69
CA ALA A 180 10.04 -20.93 -14.27
C ALA A 180 9.53 -19.97 -13.19
N PHE A 181 10.10 -18.77 -13.19
CA PHE A 181 10.06 -17.77 -12.12
C PHE A 181 8.69 -17.06 -12.05
N THR A 182 7.70 -17.67 -11.41
CA THR A 182 6.32 -17.14 -11.31
C THR A 182 5.89 -16.74 -9.89
N GLY A 183 6.82 -16.61 -8.94
CA GLY A 183 6.44 -16.38 -7.55
C GLY A 183 7.49 -15.64 -6.75
N ARG A 184 7.32 -14.33 -6.64
CA ARG A 184 7.88 -13.45 -5.60
C ARG A 184 9.42 -13.37 -5.50
N PRO A 185 10.02 -12.16 -5.52
CA PRO A 185 11.48 -11.99 -5.54
C PRO A 185 12.19 -12.32 -4.21
N ILE A 186 11.50 -12.95 -3.24
CA ILE A 186 12.01 -13.25 -1.91
C ILE A 186 11.68 -14.70 -1.56
N LYS A 187 12.70 -15.48 -1.19
CA LYS A 187 12.57 -16.86 -0.68
C LYS A 187 13.22 -16.98 0.70
N ALA A 188 12.63 -17.77 1.59
CA ALA A 188 13.27 -18.10 2.86
C ALA A 188 14.23 -19.27 2.65
N VAL A 189 15.49 -19.11 3.07
CA VAL A 189 16.49 -20.19 3.03
C VAL A 189 16.56 -20.92 4.35
N SER A 190 16.57 -20.15 5.44
CA SER A 190 16.69 -20.67 6.79
C SER A 190 15.74 -19.95 7.75
N SER A 191 15.83 -20.30 9.04
CA SER A 191 15.09 -19.63 10.11
C SER A 191 15.53 -18.17 10.30
N SER A 192 16.78 -17.84 9.94
CA SER A 192 17.38 -16.51 10.14
C SER A 192 17.70 -15.76 8.84
N ARG A 193 17.71 -16.44 7.69
CA ARG A 193 18.15 -15.86 6.41
C ARG A 193 17.12 -16.01 5.30
N ILE A 194 17.09 -14.99 4.44
CA ILE A 194 16.27 -14.93 3.22
C ILE A 194 17.16 -14.62 2.03
N HIS A 195 16.61 -14.92 0.87
CA HIS A 195 17.24 -14.92 -0.42
C HIS A 195 16.42 -13.97 -1.29
N VAL A 196 17.04 -12.90 -1.76
CA VAL A 196 16.38 -11.75 -2.38
C VAL A 196 16.96 -11.53 -3.77
N ARG A 197 16.11 -11.58 -4.79
CA ARG A 197 16.48 -11.27 -6.17
C ARG A 197 16.11 -9.83 -6.51
N THR A 198 17.12 -9.04 -6.85
CA THR A 198 16.95 -7.65 -7.32
C THR A 198 16.40 -7.59 -8.74
N THR A 199 15.90 -6.43 -9.16
CA THR A 199 15.48 -6.21 -10.56
C THR A 199 16.65 -6.30 -11.54
N ALA A 200 17.87 -6.02 -11.08
CA ALA A 200 19.10 -6.22 -11.85
C ALA A 200 19.49 -7.70 -12.01
N GLY A 201 18.74 -8.62 -11.40
CA GLY A 201 19.00 -10.07 -11.46
C GLY A 201 20.02 -10.57 -10.44
N LYS A 202 20.69 -9.68 -9.70
CA LYS A 202 21.60 -10.05 -8.61
C LYS A 202 20.84 -10.62 -7.42
N ILE A 203 21.49 -11.54 -6.74
CA ILE A 203 20.92 -12.32 -5.65
C ILE A 203 21.71 -12.05 -4.37
N TYR A 204 20.96 -11.74 -3.32
CA TYR A 204 21.50 -11.44 -2.01
C TYR A 204 20.89 -12.36 -0.97
N GLU A 205 21.72 -12.94 -0.13
CA GLU A 205 21.30 -13.51 1.14
C GLU A 205 21.35 -12.42 2.21
N CYS A 206 20.28 -12.24 2.97
CA CYS A 206 20.20 -11.24 4.03
C CYS A 206 19.34 -11.74 5.20
N ASP A 207 19.35 -10.99 6.30
CA ASP A 207 18.63 -11.36 7.50
C ASP A 207 17.12 -11.38 7.26
N ARG A 208 16.47 -12.46 7.72
CA ARG A 208 15.01 -12.63 7.62
C ARG A 208 14.24 -11.62 8.47
N ARG A 209 14.84 -11.16 9.56
CA ARG A 209 14.17 -10.32 10.56
C ARG A 209 14.51 -8.86 10.33
N CYS A 210 13.48 -8.04 10.12
CA CYS A 210 13.63 -6.60 10.00
C CYS A 210 14.23 -6.04 11.31
N PRO A 211 15.37 -5.33 11.26
CA PRO A 211 16.06 -4.88 12.46
C PRO A 211 15.30 -3.80 13.24
N HIS A 212 14.18 -3.27 12.73
CA HIS A 212 13.33 -2.33 13.47
C HIS A 212 12.53 -3.01 14.60
N LYS A 213 11.71 -4.02 14.26
CA LYS A 213 10.79 -4.71 15.20
C LYS A 213 10.75 -6.24 15.00
N GLY A 214 11.75 -6.84 14.35
CA GLY A 214 11.82 -8.29 14.13
C GLY A 214 10.76 -8.86 13.18
N VAL A 215 10.20 -8.01 12.28
CA VAL A 215 9.18 -8.44 11.32
C VAL A 215 9.78 -9.38 10.30
N ASP A 216 9.05 -10.43 9.91
CA ASP A 216 9.50 -11.37 8.89
C ASP A 216 9.51 -10.74 7.50
N LEU A 217 10.70 -10.55 6.93
CA LEU A 217 10.90 -9.99 5.59
C LEU A 217 10.59 -11.00 4.50
N ALA A 218 10.54 -12.31 4.78
CA ALA A 218 10.03 -13.28 3.81
C ALA A 218 8.55 -13.02 3.50
N THR A 219 7.76 -12.65 4.51
CA THR A 219 6.32 -12.41 4.37
C THR A 219 5.99 -10.95 4.09
N TRP A 220 6.71 -10.00 4.68
CA TRP A 220 6.42 -8.56 4.59
C TRP A 220 7.47 -7.75 3.85
N GLY A 221 8.44 -8.42 3.22
CA GLY A 221 9.42 -7.78 2.35
C GLY A 221 8.88 -7.55 0.95
N GLN A 222 9.37 -6.48 0.33
CA GLN A 222 9.18 -6.18 -1.08
C GLN A 222 10.51 -5.65 -1.65
N VAL A 223 10.82 -5.99 -2.89
CA VAL A 223 12.03 -5.54 -3.57
C VAL A 223 11.66 -4.40 -4.51
N LEU A 224 12.36 -3.26 -4.39
CA LEU A 224 12.20 -2.10 -5.26
C LEU A 224 13.58 -1.73 -5.81
N GLY A 225 13.83 -2.09 -7.07
CA GLY A 225 15.17 -1.93 -7.66
C GLY A 225 16.19 -2.82 -6.96
N ASN A 226 17.15 -2.17 -6.30
CA ASN A 226 18.22 -2.79 -5.52
C ASN A 226 18.00 -2.62 -4.00
N LYS A 227 16.79 -2.21 -3.58
CA LYS A 227 16.45 -2.00 -2.17
C LYS A 227 15.44 -3.05 -1.70
N LEU A 228 15.65 -3.56 -0.49
CA LEU A 228 14.68 -4.38 0.23
C LEU A 228 13.85 -3.48 1.16
N VAL A 229 12.52 -3.53 1.02
CA VAL A 229 11.58 -2.70 1.77
C VAL A 229 10.70 -3.56 2.67
N CYS A 230 10.67 -3.23 3.96
CA CYS A 230 9.71 -3.80 4.91
C CYS A 230 8.39 -3.03 4.82
N THR A 231 7.35 -3.63 4.27
CA THR A 231 6.05 -2.97 4.02
C THR A 231 5.31 -2.60 5.30
N LYS A 232 5.60 -3.25 6.43
CA LYS A 232 4.93 -2.97 7.72
C LYS A 232 5.29 -1.60 8.32
N HIS A 233 6.51 -1.12 8.11
CA HIS A 233 6.98 0.16 8.67
C HIS A 233 7.70 1.05 7.65
N ASN A 234 7.69 0.65 6.39
CA ASN A 234 8.35 1.33 5.27
C ASN A 234 9.85 1.58 5.48
N TRP A 235 10.55 0.61 6.10
CA TRP A 235 12.01 0.65 6.23
C TRP A 235 12.67 0.09 4.99
N GLN A 236 13.67 0.78 4.48
CA GLN A 236 14.36 0.44 3.24
C GLN A 236 15.82 0.11 3.55
N PHE A 237 16.34 -0.92 2.91
CA PHE A 237 17.70 -1.42 3.07
C PHE A 237 18.34 -1.52 1.69
N ASP A 238 19.54 -0.95 1.54
CA ASP A 238 20.26 -0.99 0.28
C ASP A 238 21.05 -2.30 0.15
N LEU A 239 20.75 -3.12 -0.86
CA LEU A 239 21.36 -4.45 -1.01
C LEU A 239 22.73 -4.40 -1.69
N ASP A 240 22.98 -3.42 -2.56
CA ASP A 240 24.28 -3.25 -3.23
C ASP A 240 25.36 -2.68 -2.29
N GLY A 241 24.95 -2.08 -1.17
CA GLY A 241 25.82 -1.55 -0.13
C GLY A 241 25.95 -2.48 1.07
N SER A 242 26.17 -1.89 2.24
CA SER A 242 26.31 -2.63 3.51
C SER A 242 24.97 -3.07 4.13
N GLY A 243 23.85 -2.95 3.42
CA GLY A 243 22.52 -3.22 3.99
C GLY A 243 22.01 -2.17 4.97
N LEU A 244 22.71 -1.04 5.11
CA LEU A 244 22.35 0.02 6.05
C LEU A 244 20.96 0.57 5.71
N GLY A 245 20.06 0.42 6.68
CA GLY A 245 18.75 1.06 6.67
C GLY A 245 18.73 2.33 7.52
N SER A 246 17.53 2.83 7.76
CA SER A 246 17.32 3.99 8.63
C SER A 246 17.87 3.74 10.04
N LYS A 247 18.49 4.75 10.65
CA LYS A 247 19.06 4.72 12.02
C LYS A 247 20.22 3.73 12.21
N GLY A 248 20.98 3.44 11.16
CA GLY A 248 22.23 2.68 11.25
C GLY A 248 22.06 1.17 11.52
N ARG A 249 20.84 0.62 11.40
CA ARG A 249 20.63 -0.83 11.49
C ARG A 249 20.70 -1.45 10.11
N THR A 250 21.31 -2.63 9.99
CA THR A 250 21.51 -3.32 8.72
C THR A 250 20.80 -4.68 8.68
N VAL A 251 20.58 -5.20 7.47
CA VAL A 251 20.10 -6.57 7.18
C VAL A 251 21.22 -7.50 6.71
N HIS A 252 22.48 -7.07 6.80
CA HIS A 252 23.68 -7.85 6.45
C HIS A 252 23.57 -8.61 5.12
N PRO A 253 23.37 -7.91 3.99
CA PRO A 253 23.30 -8.55 2.68
C PRO A 253 24.69 -9.10 2.28
N CYS A 254 24.72 -10.33 1.80
CA CYS A 254 25.86 -10.94 1.15
C CYS A 254 25.44 -11.44 -0.24
N VAL A 255 26.23 -11.13 -1.26
CA VAL A 255 26.00 -11.59 -2.63
C VAL A 255 26.17 -13.10 -2.68
N VAL A 256 25.21 -13.80 -3.29
CA VAL A 256 25.29 -15.24 -3.53
C VAL A 256 25.31 -15.46 -5.05
N ASN A 257 26.33 -16.18 -5.53
CA ASN A 257 26.52 -16.41 -6.97
C ASN A 257 25.74 -17.62 -7.50
N ASP A 258 25.35 -18.56 -6.61
CA ASP A 258 24.66 -19.79 -6.99
C ASP A 258 23.23 -19.79 -6.45
N TRP A 259 22.23 -19.80 -7.35
CA TRP A 259 20.80 -19.88 -7.01
C TRP A 259 20.02 -20.80 -7.94
#